data_AF-A0A3M1SR53-F1
#
_entry.id   AF-A0A3M1SR53-F1
#
_cell.length_a   1.000
_cell.length_b   1.000
_cell.length_c   1.000
_cell.angle_alpha   90.00
_cell.angle_beta   90.00
_cell.angle_gamma   90.00
#
_symmetry.space_group_name_H-M   'P 1'
#
loop_
_entity.id
_entity.type
_entity.pdbx_description
1 polymer ?
#
loop_
_entity_poly.entity_id
_entity_poly.type
_entity_poly.pdbx_seq_one_letter_code
_entity_poly.pdbx_strand_id
1 'polypeptide(L)'
;SVSIADQSAIDNQIPMAVKKDMGIIAKRPLANAVWASNEKPTDKYLLPYWERLEVLQYEFLKRPLPEAVSTALRFTMSVPGVATMIVGTTKLYRWQENAKYLAEGNLPNEEYEAIRQRWLEMADETWVGLI
;
A
#
# COMPACT_ATOMS: atom_id res chain seq x y z
N SER A 1 0.42 -8.24 4.55
CA SER A 1 1.17 -6.99 4.29
C SER A 1 0.19 -5.84 4.53
N VAL A 2 0.59 -4.57 4.37
CA VAL A 2 -0.37 -3.45 4.30
C VAL A 2 0.07 -2.55 3.15
N SER A 3 -0.79 -2.39 2.16
CA SER A 3 -0.53 -1.55 0.98
C SER A 3 -1.82 -1.30 0.21
N ILE A 4 -1.75 -0.46 -0.83
CA ILE A 4 -2.86 -0.23 -1.76
C ILE A 4 -3.42 -1.52 -2.39
N ALA A 5 -2.63 -2.60 -2.47
CA ALA A 5 -3.01 -3.89 -3.07
C ALA A 5 -3.19 -5.03 -2.05
N ASP A 6 -3.07 -4.74 -0.76
CA ASP A 6 -3.31 -5.72 0.31
C ASP A 6 -3.78 -4.98 1.55
N GLN A 7 -5.11 -4.87 1.69
CA GLN A 7 -5.75 -4.11 2.76
C GLN A 7 -6.51 -4.99 3.75
N SER A 8 -6.47 -6.32 3.57
CA SER A 8 -7.17 -7.28 4.43
C SER A 8 -6.85 -7.11 5.92
N ALA A 9 -5.60 -6.74 6.25
CA ALA A 9 -5.18 -6.55 7.64
C ALA A 9 -5.80 -5.31 8.31
N ILE A 10 -6.25 -4.32 7.52
CA ILE A 10 -6.87 -3.10 8.03
C ILE A 10 -8.16 -3.42 8.78
N ASP A 11 -8.93 -4.39 8.29
CA ASP A 11 -10.23 -4.75 8.88
C ASP A 11 -10.14 -5.92 9.88
N ASN A 12 -8.96 -6.56 9.98
CA ASN A 12 -8.79 -7.80 10.73
C ASN A 12 -7.70 -7.67 11.81
N GLN A 13 -6.43 -7.88 11.44
CA GLN A 13 -5.34 -8.02 12.42
C GLN A 13 -4.96 -6.69 13.08
N ILE A 14 -5.03 -5.56 12.37
CA ILE A 14 -4.62 -4.26 12.90
C ILE A 14 -5.51 -3.83 14.08
N PRO A 15 -6.86 -3.85 13.98
CA PRO A 15 -7.73 -3.56 15.12
C PRO A 15 -7.46 -4.45 16.34
N MET A 16 -7.11 -5.73 16.14
CA MET A 16 -6.78 -6.65 17.22
C MET A 16 -5.47 -6.29 17.92
N ALA A 17 -4.46 -5.83 17.17
CA ALA A 17 -3.19 -5.38 17.72
C ALA A 17 -3.35 -4.05 18.50
N VAL A 18 -4.11 -3.11 17.94
CA VAL A 18 -4.41 -1.82 18.60
C VAL A 18 -5.12 -2.03 19.94
N LYS A 19 -6.10 -2.95 20.01
CA LYS A 19 -6.78 -3.31 21.28
C LYS A 19 -5.85 -3.88 22.36
N LYS A 20 -4.62 -4.26 21.99
CA LYS A 20 -3.59 -4.82 22.88
C LYS A 20 -2.39 -3.88 23.03
N ASP A 21 -2.53 -2.61 22.64
CA ASP A 21 -1.46 -1.60 22.67
C ASP A 21 -0.19 -2.02 21.91
N MET A 22 -0.36 -2.79 20.83
CA MET A 22 0.73 -3.25 19.98
C MET A 22 0.90 -2.36 18.76
N GLY A 23 2.11 -1.86 18.54
CA GLY A 23 2.49 -1.17 17.30
C GLY A 23 2.61 -2.14 16.12
N ILE A 24 2.15 -1.72 14.94
CA ILE A 24 2.26 -2.49 13.70
C ILE A 24 3.38 -1.94 12.82
N ILE A 25 4.18 -2.86 12.26
CA ILE A 25 5.13 -2.57 11.20
C ILE A 25 4.53 -3.02 9.86
N ALA A 26 4.19 -2.09 8.97
CA ALA A 26 3.67 -2.39 7.65
C ALA A 26 4.79 -2.87 6.71
N LYS A 27 4.74 -4.13 6.31
CA LYS A 27 5.61 -4.71 5.29
C LYS A 27 5.05 -4.46 3.89
N ARG A 28 5.94 -4.11 2.95
CA ARG A 28 5.65 -3.81 1.52
C ARG A 28 4.59 -2.72 1.34
N PRO A 29 4.80 -1.53 1.92
CA PRO A 29 3.85 -0.42 1.80
C PRO A 29 3.55 -0.01 0.35
N LEU A 30 4.46 -0.30 -0.58
CA LEU A 30 4.31 0.00 -2.01
C LEU A 30 3.80 -1.17 -2.86
N ALA A 31 3.38 -2.30 -2.26
CA ALA A 31 3.06 -3.53 -3.01
C ALA A 31 4.22 -3.97 -3.93
N ASN A 32 5.47 -3.85 -3.44
CA ASN A 32 6.71 -4.00 -4.21
C ASN A 32 6.84 -3.09 -5.44
N ALA A 33 6.01 -2.05 -5.56
CA ALA A 33 5.94 -1.17 -6.71
C ALA A 33 5.75 -1.92 -8.05
N VAL A 34 5.05 -3.06 -8.04
CA VAL A 34 4.83 -3.89 -9.24
C VAL A 34 4.11 -3.14 -10.36
N TRP A 35 3.35 -2.11 -10.00
CA TRP A 35 2.62 -1.21 -10.89
C TRP A 35 3.51 -0.14 -11.56
N ALA A 36 4.78 0.00 -11.16
CA ALA A 36 5.71 0.93 -11.81
C ALA A 36 6.23 0.41 -13.16
N SER A 37 5.94 -0.85 -13.50
CA SER A 37 6.19 -1.47 -14.80
C SER A 37 4.87 -1.85 -15.46
N ASN A 38 4.80 -1.72 -16.78
CA ASN A 38 3.66 -2.20 -17.57
C ASN A 38 3.74 -3.70 -17.87
N GLU A 39 4.84 -4.37 -17.47
CA GLU A 39 5.04 -5.78 -17.73
C GLU A 39 4.44 -6.64 -16.62
N LYS A 40 3.66 -7.67 -17.02
CA LYS A 40 3.15 -8.67 -16.08
C LYS A 40 4.33 -9.41 -15.43
N PRO A 41 4.45 -9.40 -14.09
CA PRO A 41 5.54 -10.09 -13.42
C PRO A 41 5.41 -11.61 -13.60
N THR A 42 6.54 -12.27 -13.88
CA THR A 42 6.64 -13.75 -13.90
C THR A 42 6.87 -14.34 -12.51
N ASP A 43 7.33 -13.51 -11.56
CA ASP A 43 7.51 -13.90 -10.17
C ASP A 43 6.14 -14.11 -9.51
N LYS A 44 5.86 -15.36 -9.12
CA LYS A 44 4.64 -15.77 -8.42
C LYS A 44 4.43 -15.02 -7.11
N TYR A 45 5.51 -14.51 -6.52
CA TYR A 45 5.46 -13.74 -5.29
C TYR A 45 4.94 -12.29 -5.53
N LEU A 46 5.15 -11.75 -6.73
CA LEU A 46 4.71 -10.40 -7.12
C LEU A 46 3.37 -10.41 -7.86
N LEU A 47 3.07 -11.51 -8.55
CA LEU A 47 1.90 -11.66 -9.41
C LEU A 47 0.56 -11.32 -8.71
N PRO A 48 0.28 -11.77 -7.46
CA PRO A 48 -0.97 -11.42 -6.80
C PRO A 48 -1.15 -9.91 -6.58
N TYR A 49 -0.07 -9.17 -6.30
CA TYR A 49 -0.15 -7.72 -6.15
C TYR A 49 -0.50 -7.05 -7.48
N TRP A 50 0.10 -7.53 -8.57
CA TRP A 50 -0.16 -7.02 -9.91
C TRP A 50 -1.61 -7.31 -10.34
N GLU A 51 -2.07 -8.56 -10.17
CA GLU A 51 -3.44 -8.97 -10.52
C GLU A 51 -4.50 -8.17 -9.75
N ARG A 52 -4.28 -7.94 -8.44
CA ARG A 52 -5.17 -7.09 -7.64
C ARG A 52 -5.20 -5.66 -8.15
N LEU A 53 -4.04 -5.08 -8.51
CA LEU A 53 -3.98 -3.71 -9.01
C LEU A 53 -4.61 -3.55 -10.40
N GLU A 54 -4.52 -4.57 -11.25
CA GLU A 54 -5.24 -4.63 -12.53
C GLU A 54 -6.76 -4.67 -12.35
N VAL A 55 -7.26 -5.20 -11.24
CA VAL A 55 -8.70 -5.15 -10.91
C VAL A 55 -9.06 -3.81 -10.26
N LEU A 56 -8.22 -3.31 -9.35
CA LEU A 56 -8.46 -2.08 -8.61
C LEU A 56 -8.42 -0.84 -9.51
N GLN A 57 -7.58 -0.81 -10.55
CA GLN A 57 -7.52 0.27 -11.55
C GLN A 57 -7.48 1.67 -10.92
N TYR A 58 -6.64 1.87 -9.91
CA TYR A 58 -6.54 3.15 -9.23
C TYR A 58 -6.09 4.27 -10.18
N GLU A 59 -6.90 5.33 -10.31
CA GLU A 59 -6.58 6.46 -11.19
C GLU A 59 -5.28 7.17 -10.80
N PHE A 60 -4.94 7.24 -9.51
CA PHE A 60 -3.70 7.88 -9.07
C PHE A 60 -2.44 7.13 -9.55
N LEU A 61 -2.53 5.85 -9.91
CA LEU A 61 -1.40 5.10 -10.47
C LEU A 61 -1.08 5.49 -11.92
N LYS A 62 -1.99 6.20 -12.59
CA LYS A 62 -1.77 6.76 -13.94
C LYS A 62 -1.07 8.13 -13.91
N ARG A 63 -0.93 8.74 -12.72
CA ARG A 63 -0.19 9.99 -12.51
C ARG A 63 1.33 9.74 -12.67
N PRO A 64 2.15 10.80 -12.80
CA PRO A 64 3.61 10.63 -12.82
C PRO A 64 4.10 9.76 -11.65
N LEU A 65 5.05 8.86 -11.92
CA LEU A 65 5.52 7.86 -10.97
C LEU A 65 5.86 8.43 -9.57
N PRO A 66 6.55 9.58 -9.42
CA PRO A 66 6.80 10.19 -8.11
C PRO A 66 5.51 10.49 -7.31
N GLU A 67 4.47 10.98 -7.97
CA GLU A 67 3.19 11.30 -7.33
C GLU A 67 2.46 10.03 -6.91
N ALA A 68 2.41 9.03 -7.79
CA ALA A 68 1.80 7.74 -7.48
C ALA A 68 2.50 7.04 -6.31
N VAL A 69 3.84 7.12 -6.23
CA VAL A 69 4.63 6.57 -5.12
C VAL A 69 4.32 7.32 -3.82
N SER A 70 4.24 8.66 -3.88
CA SER A 70 3.85 9.49 -2.74
C SER A 70 2.48 9.07 -2.19
N THR A 71 1.46 8.99 -3.05
CA THR A 71 0.11 8.57 -2.64
C THR A 71 0.11 7.17 -2.03
N ALA A 72 0.78 6.19 -2.64
CA ALA A 72 0.80 4.81 -2.14
C ALA A 72 1.51 4.67 -0.77
N LEU A 73 2.62 5.39 -0.56
CA LEU A 73 3.31 5.42 0.74
C LEU A 73 2.45 6.09 1.81
N ARG A 74 1.90 7.27 1.48
CA ARG A 74 1.06 8.04 2.40
C ARG A 74 -0.23 7.30 2.75
N PHE A 75 -0.83 6.57 1.81
CA PHE A 75 -1.95 5.66 2.10
C PHE A 75 -1.58 4.66 3.19
N THR A 76 -0.45 3.96 3.06
CA THR A 76 -0.05 2.94 4.04
C THR A 76 0.23 3.54 5.42
N MET A 77 0.86 4.72 5.46
CA MET A 77 1.13 5.42 6.72
C MET A 77 -0.14 6.00 7.35
N SER A 78 -1.15 6.36 6.55
CA SER A 78 -2.45 6.85 7.03
C SER A 78 -3.32 5.78 7.70
N VAL A 79 -3.00 4.49 7.54
CA VAL A 79 -3.80 3.40 8.15
C VAL A 79 -3.73 3.47 9.68
N PRO A 80 -4.87 3.65 10.38
CA PRO A 80 -4.88 3.68 11.84
C PRO A 80 -4.27 2.42 12.45
N GLY A 81 -3.33 2.59 13.37
CA GLY A 81 -2.61 1.49 14.05
C GLY A 81 -1.29 1.08 13.41
N VAL A 82 -1.00 1.52 12.17
CA VAL A 82 0.36 1.39 11.60
C VAL A 82 1.29 2.37 12.30
N ALA A 83 2.31 1.84 12.99
CA ALA A 83 3.29 2.63 13.72
C ALA A 83 4.48 3.01 12.85
N THR A 84 4.88 2.14 11.92
CA THR A 84 5.95 2.38 10.96
C THR A 84 5.82 1.43 9.77
N MET A 85 6.63 1.62 8.74
CA MET A 85 6.64 0.78 7.55
C MET A 85 8.07 0.47 7.08
N ILE A 86 8.25 -0.72 6.51
CA ILE A 86 9.54 -1.15 5.96
C ILE A 86 9.47 -1.05 4.44
N VAL A 87 10.14 -0.04 3.88
CA VAL A 87 10.30 0.14 2.44
C VAL A 87 11.66 -0.42 1.99
N GLY A 88 11.65 -1.43 1.12
CA GLY A 88 12.87 -1.95 0.51
C GLY A 88 13.33 -1.07 -0.67
N THR A 89 14.64 -0.95 -0.88
CA THR A 89 15.20 -0.29 -2.06
C THR A 89 16.53 -0.92 -2.47
N THR A 90 16.77 -0.97 -3.78
CA THR A 90 18.08 -1.28 -4.39
C THR A 90 18.82 -0.03 -4.84
N LYS A 91 18.21 1.16 -4.70
CA LYS A 91 18.76 2.46 -5.06
C LYS A 91 18.91 3.34 -3.82
N LEU A 92 20.13 3.81 -3.56
CA LEU A 92 20.47 4.54 -2.33
C LEU A 92 19.69 5.86 -2.15
N TYR A 93 19.30 6.54 -3.22
CA TYR A 93 18.62 7.83 -3.10
C TYR A 93 17.12 7.71 -2.73
N ARG A 94 16.50 6.54 -2.92
CA ARG A 94 15.04 6.38 -2.73
C ARG A 94 14.57 6.57 -1.30
N TRP A 95 15.41 6.33 -0.29
CA TRP A 95 15.00 6.58 1.09
C TRP A 95 14.76 8.08 1.35
N GLN A 96 15.54 8.95 0.70
CA GLN A 96 15.37 10.41 0.81
C GLN A 96 14.09 10.86 0.11
N GLU A 97 13.79 10.30 -1.07
CA GLU A 97 12.53 10.56 -1.78
C GLU A 97 11.33 10.13 -0.95
N ASN A 98 11.34 8.89 -0.42
CA ASN A 98 10.28 8.37 0.42
C ASN A 98 10.07 9.24 1.67
N ALA A 99 11.16 9.68 2.32
CA ALA A 99 11.09 10.57 3.47
C ALA A 99 10.48 11.93 3.09
N LYS A 100 10.82 12.48 1.93
CA LYS A 100 10.23 13.73 1.43
C LYS A 100 8.73 13.60 1.21
N TYR A 101 8.26 12.52 0.60
CA TYR A 101 6.82 12.28 0.40
C TYR A 101 6.08 12.17 1.73
N LEU A 102 6.65 11.49 2.72
CA LEU A 102 6.03 11.35 4.04
C LEU A 102 6.05 12.63 4.87
N ALA A 103 6.98 13.54 4.60
CA ALA A 103 7.00 14.86 5.25
C ALA A 103 5.78 15.71 4.87
N GLU A 104 5.08 15.38 3.79
CA GLU A 104 3.78 15.99 3.43
C GLU A 104 2.64 15.54 4.37
N GLY A 105 2.91 14.60 5.28
CA GLY A 105 1.96 14.08 6.25
C GLY A 105 1.06 13.00 5.69
N ASN A 106 0.02 12.67 6.46
CA ASN A 106 -0.98 11.68 6.07
C ASN A 106 -1.68 12.10 4.77
N LEU A 107 -2.12 11.10 4.01
CA LEU A 107 -2.97 11.33 2.84
C LEU A 107 -4.26 12.06 3.27
N PRO A 108 -4.78 13.02 2.47
CA PRO A 108 -6.08 13.63 2.74
C PRO A 108 -7.16 12.56 2.92
N ASN A 109 -8.10 12.80 3.84
CA ASN A 109 -9.11 11.78 4.21
C ASN A 109 -9.93 11.32 2.99
N GLU A 110 -10.27 12.22 2.08
CA GLU A 110 -10.98 11.89 0.84
C GLU A 110 -10.20 10.92 -0.04
N GLU A 111 -8.90 11.14 -0.24
CA GLU A 111 -8.05 10.26 -1.04
C GLU A 111 -7.82 8.90 -0.34
N TYR A 112 -7.66 8.90 0.99
CA TYR A 112 -7.56 7.65 1.76
C TYR A 112 -8.84 6.82 1.65
N GLU A 113 -10.00 7.44 1.87
CA GLU A 113 -11.28 6.77 1.77
C GLU A 113 -11.57 6.30 0.35
N ALA A 114 -11.22 7.06 -0.69
CA ALA A 114 -11.38 6.61 -2.07
C ALA A 114 -10.60 5.30 -2.36
N ILE A 115 -9.38 5.16 -1.83
CA ILE A 115 -8.58 3.93 -1.96
C ILE A 115 -9.20 2.78 -1.17
N ARG A 116 -9.72 3.04 0.03
CA ARG A 116 -10.39 2.06 0.89
C ARG A 116 -11.70 1.56 0.26
N GLN A 117 -12.56 2.47 -0.20
CA GLN A 117 -13.83 2.13 -0.82
C GLN A 117 -13.62 1.28 -2.07
N ARG A 118 -12.69 1.67 -2.94
CA ARG A 118 -12.38 0.89 -4.13
C ARG A 118 -11.88 -0.52 -3.81
N TRP A 119 -11.14 -0.69 -2.72
CA TRP A 119 -10.77 -2.03 -2.23
C TRP A 119 -11.99 -2.81 -1.77
N LEU A 120 -12.85 -2.22 -0.94
CA LEU A 120 -14.06 -2.87 -0.43
C LEU A 120 -15.05 -3.27 -1.55
N GLU A 121 -15.13 -2.48 -2.61
CA GLU A 121 -15.97 -2.77 -3.79
C GLU A 121 -15.48 -3.96 -4.61
N MET A 122 -14.16 -4.13 -4.72
CA MET A 122 -13.57 -5.04 -5.70
C MET A 122 -12.95 -6.29 -5.10
N ALA A 123 -12.52 -6.23 -3.83
CA ALA A 123 -11.93 -7.37 -3.15
C ALA A 123 -12.99 -8.44 -2.89
N ASP A 124 -12.67 -9.67 -3.23
CA ASP A 124 -13.48 -10.84 -2.89
C ASP A 124 -12.86 -11.64 -1.73
N GLU A 125 -13.55 -12.70 -1.30
CA GLU A 125 -13.11 -13.56 -0.19
C GLU A 125 -11.76 -14.26 -0.43
N THR A 126 -11.31 -14.36 -1.68
CA THR A 126 -10.01 -14.94 -2.03
C THR A 126 -8.84 -13.97 -1.79
N TRP A 127 -9.13 -12.67 -1.57
CA TRP A 127 -8.12 -11.65 -1.32
C TRP A 127 -7.64 -11.65 0.13
N VAL A 128 -7.04 -12.76 0.54
CA VAL A 128 -6.40 -12.92 1.85
C VAL A 128 -5.09 -12.14 1.95
N GLY A 129 -4.65 -11.86 3.18
CA GLY A 129 -3.40 -11.13 3.44
C GLY A 129 -2.18 -11.81 2.83
N LEU A 130 -1.38 -11.04 2.09
CA LEU A 130 -0.16 -11.53 1.43
C LEU A 130 1.06 -11.38 2.36
N ILE A 131 1.90 -12.42 2.44
CA ILE A 131 3.02 -12.53 3.41
C ILE A 131 4.38 -12.31 2.80
#